data_AF-A0A0D0CTL1-F1
#
_entry.id   AF-A0A0D0CTL1-F1
#
_cell.length_a   1.000
_cell.length_b   1.000
_cell.length_c   1.000
_cell.angle_alpha   90.00
_cell.angle_beta   90.00
_cell.angle_gamma   90.00
#
_symmetry.space_group_name_H-M   'P 1'
#
loop_
_entity.id
_entity.type
_entity.pdbx_description
1 polymer ?
#
loop_
_entity_poly.entity_id
_entity_poly.type
_entity_poly.pdbx_seq_one_letter_code
_entity_poly.pdbx_strand_id
1 'polypeptide(L)'
;MASISERLWNDLFQYPLSESATAQFLDLLEDTEFISRLTEDEIGLMWRSFLALDRAMGGTKGLRRHQLEVVFGIEAGKDVTLRAACGSGKTIAMALPALIDPSKIIISILPLKLIQENHF
;
A
#
# COMPACT_ATOMS: atom_id res chain seq x y z
N MET A 1 22.62 3.54 3.31
CA MET A 1 21.37 3.81 4.04
C MET A 1 20.73 5.02 3.39
N ALA A 2 19.54 4.88 2.80
CA ALA A 2 18.73 6.06 2.50
C ALA A 2 18.36 6.68 3.85
N SER A 3 18.93 7.84 4.18
CA SER A 3 18.60 8.53 5.43
C SER A 3 17.20 9.10 5.29
N ILE A 4 16.21 8.48 5.92
CA ILE A 4 14.86 9.07 6.03
C ILE A 4 15.00 10.38 6.79
N SER A 5 14.52 11.48 6.21
CA SER A 5 14.66 12.79 6.85
C SER A 5 13.89 12.84 8.17
N GLU A 6 14.44 13.53 9.16
CA GLU A 6 13.77 13.76 10.45
C GLU A 6 12.42 14.48 10.27
N ARG A 7 12.33 15.31 9.23
CA ARG A 7 11.07 15.93 8.80
C ARG A 7 10.04 14.91 8.36
N LEU A 8 10.41 13.96 7.49
CA LEU A 8 9.48 12.92 7.05
C LEU A 8 8.97 12.13 8.25
N TRP A 9 9.86 11.69 9.14
CA TRP A 9 9.47 10.99 10.37
C TRP A 9 8.43 11.74 11.20
N ASN A 10 8.66 13.02 11.44
CA ASN A 10 7.72 13.85 12.21
C ASN A 10 6.34 13.97 11.53
N ASP A 11 6.31 14.07 10.20
CA ASP A 11 5.06 14.15 9.44
C ASP A 11 4.29 12.81 9.42
N LEU A 12 5.01 11.67 9.37
CA LEU A 12 4.38 10.35 9.42
C LEU A 12 3.66 10.15 10.76
N PHE A 13 4.32 10.41 11.89
CA PHE A 13 3.79 10.11 13.22
C PHE A 13 2.67 11.06 13.71
N GLN A 14 2.30 12.10 12.96
CA GLN A 14 1.13 12.92 13.29
C GLN A 14 -0.19 12.14 13.23
N TYR A 15 -0.25 11.07 12.43
CA TYR A 15 -1.44 10.23 12.27
C TYR A 15 -1.12 8.79 12.64
N PRO A 16 -1.35 8.38 13.89
CA PRO A 16 -0.92 7.06 14.35
C PRO A 16 -1.68 5.96 13.60
N LEU A 17 -0.91 4.96 13.14
CA LEU A 17 -1.45 3.68 12.69
C LEU A 17 -1.93 2.87 13.90
N SER A 18 -2.83 1.91 13.68
CA SER A 18 -3.07 0.87 14.68
C SER A 18 -1.79 0.11 15.02
N GLU A 19 -1.77 -0.57 16.17
CA GLU A 19 -0.63 -1.38 16.60
C GLU A 19 -0.26 -2.45 15.55
N SER A 20 -1.25 -3.11 14.95
CA SER A 20 -1.04 -4.13 13.92
C SER A 20 -0.43 -3.55 12.64
N ALA A 21 -0.92 -2.40 12.19
CA ALA A 21 -0.39 -1.73 11.02
C ALA A 21 1.02 -1.14 11.29
N THR A 22 1.26 -0.66 12.51
CA THR A 22 2.58 -0.18 12.95
C THR A 22 3.61 -1.31 12.91
N ALA A 23 3.29 -2.47 13.49
CA ALA A 23 4.20 -3.63 13.48
C ALA A 23 4.59 -4.04 12.05
N GLN A 24 3.61 -4.18 11.15
CA GLN A 24 3.87 -4.55 9.75
C GLN A 24 4.63 -3.48 8.96
N PHE A 25 4.40 -2.20 9.26
CA PHE A 25 5.16 -1.11 8.66
C PHE A 25 6.63 -1.16 9.10
N LEU A 26 6.88 -1.40 10.39
CA LEU A 26 8.23 -1.56 10.93
C LEU A 26 8.93 -2.79 10.34
N ASP A 27 8.24 -3.94 10.25
CA ASP A 27 8.79 -5.15 9.61
C ASP A 27 9.27 -4.88 8.17
N LEU A 28 8.52 -4.07 7.40
CA LEU A 28 8.93 -3.68 6.05
C LEU A 28 10.09 -2.68 6.03
N LEU A 29 10.20 -1.81 7.04
CA LEU A 29 11.34 -0.90 7.18
C LEU A 29 12.64 -1.65 7.51
N GLU A 30 12.53 -2.81 8.15
CA GLU A 30 13.66 -3.70 8.42
C GLU A 30 14.14 -4.46 7.17
N ASP A 31 13.32 -4.58 6.12
CA ASP A 31 13.74 -5.13 4.82
C ASP A 31 14.69 -4.14 4.10
N THR A 32 15.96 -4.18 4.47
CA THR A 32 16.99 -3.29 3.93
C THR A 32 17.15 -3.38 2.41
N GLU A 33 16.89 -4.54 1.80
CA GLU A 33 16.93 -4.71 0.34
C GLU A 33 15.79 -3.91 -0.31
N PHE A 34 14.59 -4.02 0.24
CA PHE A 34 13.43 -3.27 -0.23
C PHE A 34 13.62 -1.76 -0.04
N ILE A 35 13.90 -1.33 1.18
CA ILE A 35 13.99 0.10 1.54
C ILE A 35 15.13 0.81 0.80
N SER A 36 16.26 0.14 0.56
CA SER A 36 17.39 0.74 -0.15
C SER A 36 17.07 1.14 -1.61
N ARG A 37 15.98 0.60 -2.18
CA ARG A 37 15.53 0.89 -3.54
C ARG A 37 14.48 2.00 -3.61
N LEU A 38 13.94 2.42 -2.46
CA LEU A 38 12.87 3.41 -2.40
C LEU A 38 13.42 4.82 -2.31
N THR A 39 12.78 5.73 -3.03
CA THR A 39 12.91 7.17 -2.88
C THR A 39 12.19 7.67 -1.62
N GLU A 40 12.49 8.89 -1.19
CA GLU A 40 11.80 9.51 -0.05
C GLU A 40 10.29 9.65 -0.30
N ASP A 41 9.91 9.98 -1.54
CA ASP A 41 8.51 10.07 -1.97
C ASP A 41 7.80 8.71 -1.91
N GLU A 42 8.48 7.62 -2.29
CA GLU A 42 7.95 6.26 -2.19
C GLU A 42 7.81 5.80 -0.73
N ILE A 43 8.71 6.22 0.17
CA ILE A 43 8.57 5.97 1.61
C ILE A 43 7.37 6.74 2.17
N GLY A 44 7.18 8.00 1.79
CA GLY A 44 5.98 8.76 2.15
C GLY A 44 4.70 8.13 1.60
N LEU A 45 4.74 7.63 0.37
CA LEU A 45 3.62 6.91 -0.25
C LEU A 45 3.35 5.57 0.44
N MET A 46 4.39 4.85 0.86
CA MET A 46 4.27 3.62 1.66
C MET A 46 3.47 3.89 2.94
N TRP A 47 3.86 4.92 3.68
CA TRP A 47 3.14 5.32 4.90
C TRP A 47 1.68 5.69 4.63
N ARG A 48 1.42 6.55 3.63
CA ARG A 48 0.04 6.91 3.24
C ARG A 48 -0.78 5.69 2.87
N SER A 49 -0.16 4.71 2.22
CA SER A 49 -0.81 3.44 1.87
C SER A 49 -1.21 2.66 3.12
N PHE A 50 -0.30 2.55 4.10
CA PHE A 50 -0.60 1.91 5.38
C PHE A 50 -1.73 2.63 6.12
N LEU A 51 -1.68 3.96 6.20
CA LEU A 51 -2.70 4.76 6.86
C LEU A 51 -4.07 4.63 6.20
N ALA A 52 -4.11 4.64 4.86
CA ALA A 52 -5.34 4.48 4.09
C ALA A 52 -5.97 3.10 4.33
N LEU A 53 -5.17 2.03 4.27
CA LEU A 53 -5.66 0.68 4.52
C LEU A 53 -6.09 0.50 5.98
N ASP A 54 -5.29 0.97 6.93
CA ASP A 54 -5.56 0.88 8.37
C ASP A 54 -6.92 1.47 8.72
N ARG A 55 -7.20 2.68 8.21
CA ARG A 55 -8.49 3.35 8.38
C ARG A 55 -9.63 2.61 7.70
N ALA A 56 -9.43 2.13 6.48
CA ALA A 56 -10.47 1.41 5.73
C ALA A 56 -10.83 0.05 6.36
N MET A 57 -9.86 -0.61 7.00
CA MET A 57 -9.99 -1.97 7.53
C MET A 57 -10.07 -2.03 9.07
N GLY A 58 -10.14 -0.88 9.75
CA GLY A 58 -10.19 -0.79 11.21
C GLY A 58 -8.97 -1.41 11.90
N GLY A 59 -7.78 -1.31 11.30
CA GLY A 59 -6.53 -1.82 11.85
C GLY A 59 -6.38 -3.33 11.92
N THR A 60 -7.20 -4.08 11.18
CA THR A 60 -7.17 -5.55 11.17
C THR A 60 -6.24 -6.15 10.11
N LYS A 61 -5.70 -5.32 9.21
CA LYS A 61 -4.85 -5.75 8.09
C LYS A 61 -3.72 -4.75 7.88
N GLY A 62 -2.56 -5.26 7.47
CA GLY A 62 -1.47 -4.43 6.95
C GLY A 62 -1.13 -4.81 5.51
N LEU A 63 -0.16 -4.09 4.97
CA LEU A 63 0.25 -4.21 3.57
C LEU A 63 1.42 -5.15 3.40
N ARG A 64 1.41 -5.86 2.28
CA ARG A 64 2.50 -6.70 1.81
C ARG A 64 3.30 -5.95 0.75
N ARG A 65 4.58 -6.26 0.65
CA ARG A 65 5.51 -5.67 -0.31
C ARG A 65 4.97 -5.57 -1.74
N HIS A 66 4.46 -6.67 -2.30
CA HIS A 66 3.97 -6.67 -3.68
C HIS A 66 2.73 -5.78 -3.90
N GLN A 67 1.97 -5.47 -2.85
CA GLN A 67 0.82 -4.55 -2.93
C GLN A 67 1.31 -3.11 -3.03
N LEU A 68 2.39 -2.78 -2.30
CA LEU A 68 3.06 -1.48 -2.36
C LEU A 68 3.77 -1.27 -3.71
N GLU A 69 4.49 -2.29 -4.18
CA GLU A 69 5.18 -2.23 -5.49
C GLU A 69 4.21 -1.93 -6.65
N VAL A 70 2.97 -2.44 -6.57
CA VAL A 70 1.91 -2.09 -7.53
C VAL A 70 1.55 -0.61 -7.44
N VAL A 71 1.34 -0.09 -6.23
CA VAL A 71 1.01 1.33 -6.04
C VAL A 71 2.15 2.23 -6.52
N PHE A 72 3.40 1.90 -6.20
CA PHE A 72 4.56 2.68 -6.65
C PHE A 72 4.63 2.74 -8.18
N GLY A 73 4.39 1.61 -8.86
CA GLY A 73 4.33 1.57 -10.31
C GLY A 73 3.20 2.43 -10.88
N ILE A 74 2.00 2.35 -10.31
CA ILE A 74 0.82 3.13 -10.74
C ILE A 74 1.05 4.63 -10.51
N GLU A 75 1.54 5.05 -9.35
CA GLU A 75 1.83 6.47 -9.06
C GLU A 75 2.96 7.02 -9.95
N ALA A 76 3.91 6.18 -10.36
CA ALA A 76 4.93 6.52 -11.34
C ALA A 76 4.40 6.56 -12.80
N GLY A 77 3.09 6.38 -13.02
CA GLY A 77 2.46 6.41 -14.34
C GLY A 77 2.80 5.20 -15.21
N LYS A 78 3.13 4.04 -14.61
CA LYS A 78 3.51 2.82 -15.33
C LYS A 78 2.36 1.83 -15.39
N ASP A 79 2.31 1.08 -16.48
CA ASP A 79 1.49 -0.13 -16.55
C ASP A 79 2.12 -1.24 -15.71
N VAL A 80 1.36 -1.81 -14.77
CA VAL A 80 1.86 -2.81 -13.83
C VAL A 80 1.17 -4.16 -14.05
N THR A 81 1.96 -5.23 -14.15
CA THR A 81 1.47 -6.61 -14.13
C THR A 81 1.89 -7.29 -12.83
N LEU A 82 0.91 -7.65 -11.99
CA LEU A 82 1.14 -8.45 -10.78
C LEU A 82 0.77 -9.91 -11.04
N ARG A 83 1.71 -10.83 -10.81
CA ARG A 83 1.43 -12.27 -10.73
C ARG A 83 1.42 -12.69 -9.27
N ALA A 84 0.27 -13.11 -8.77
CA ALA A 84 0.14 -13.48 -7.37
C ALA A 84 -0.88 -14.62 -7.15
N ALA A 85 -0.57 -15.53 -6.21
CA ALA A 85 -1.40 -16.67 -5.87
C ALA A 85 -2.78 -16.29 -5.32
N CYS A 86 -3.71 -17.24 -5.23
CA CYS A 86 -4.97 -17.05 -4.50
C CYS A 86 -4.70 -16.71 -3.02
N GLY A 87 -5.51 -15.83 -2.42
CA GLY A 87 -5.31 -15.38 -1.03
C GLY A 87 -4.13 -14.41 -0.79
N SER A 88 -3.33 -14.09 -1.81
CA SER A 88 -2.19 -13.18 -1.70
C SER A 88 -2.55 -11.70 -1.45
N GLY A 89 -3.84 -11.34 -1.51
CA GLY A 89 -4.30 -9.97 -1.31
C GLY A 89 -4.33 -9.12 -2.59
N LYS A 90 -4.57 -9.74 -3.75
CA LYS A 90 -4.74 -9.04 -5.05
C LYS A 90 -5.78 -7.93 -5.01
N THR A 91 -6.93 -8.18 -4.37
CA THR A 91 -8.01 -7.20 -4.25
C THR A 91 -7.55 -5.94 -3.52
N ILE A 92 -6.74 -6.09 -2.47
CA ILE A 92 -6.16 -4.94 -1.77
C ILE A 92 -5.22 -4.18 -2.70
N ALA A 93 -4.32 -4.87 -3.42
CA ALA A 93 -3.43 -4.20 -4.40
C ALA A 93 -4.20 -3.40 -5.46
N MET A 94 -5.37 -3.89 -5.88
CA MET A 94 -6.24 -3.20 -6.85
C MET A 94 -6.95 -2.00 -6.23
N ALA A 95 -7.47 -2.13 -5.01
CA ALA A 95 -8.27 -1.10 -4.35
C ALA A 95 -7.42 0.04 -3.74
N LEU A 96 -6.17 -0.27 -3.38
CA LEU A 96 -5.30 0.62 -2.61
C LEU A 96 -5.08 2.00 -3.24
N PRO A 97 -4.91 2.16 -4.57
CA PRO A 97 -4.80 3.49 -5.18
C PRO A 97 -5.99 4.43 -4.88
N ALA A 98 -7.23 3.93 -4.89
CA ALA A 98 -8.40 4.75 -4.55
C ALA A 98 -8.58 4.96 -3.04
N LEU A 99 -8.04 4.07 -2.21
CA LEU A 99 -8.01 4.30 -0.76
C LEU A 99 -7.04 5.43 -0.40
N ILE A 100 -5.92 5.54 -1.13
CA ILE A 100 -4.92 6.60 -0.92
C ILE A 100 -5.42 7.94 -1.43
N ASP A 101 -6.01 7.95 -2.63
CA ASP A 101 -6.51 9.17 -3.27
C ASP A 101 -8.00 8.99 -3.66
N PRO A 102 -8.93 9.56 -2.86
CA PRO A 102 -10.36 9.49 -3.13
C PRO A 102 -10.81 10.12 -4.45
N SER A 103 -9.95 10.91 -5.12
CA SER A 103 -10.26 11.46 -6.44
C SER A 103 -10.10 10.45 -7.57
N LYS A 104 -9.43 9.31 -7.33
CA LYS A 104 -9.21 8.27 -8.33
C LYS A 104 -10.40 7.33 -8.44
N ILE A 105 -10.74 6.98 -9.68
CA ILE A 105 -11.78 5.99 -9.99
C ILE A 105 -11.08 4.70 -10.43
N ILE A 106 -11.46 3.58 -9.82
CA ILE A 106 -10.99 2.25 -10.23
C ILE A 106 -12.07 1.59 -11.08
N ILE A 107 -11.66 1.12 -12.26
CA ILE A 107 -12.50 0.28 -13.13
C ILE A 107 -11.93 -1.13 -13.08
N SER A 108 -12.62 -2.03 -12.40
CA SER A 108 -12.25 -3.45 -12.30
C SER A 108 -12.94 -4.25 -13.40
N ILE A 109 -12.15 -4.75 -14.36
CA ILE A 109 -12.65 -5.67 -15.39
C ILE A 109 -12.35 -7.10 -14.93
N LEU A 110 -13.41 -7.84 -14.61
CA LEU A 110 -13.33 -9.22 -14.16
C LEU A 110 -14.13 -10.12 -15.09
N PRO A 111 -13.61 -11.30 -15.48
CA PRO A 111 -14.30 -12.19 -16.42
C PRO A 111 -15.51 -12.91 -15.80
N LEU A 112 -15.66 -12.89 -14.47
CA LEU A 112 -16.70 -13.64 -13.75
C LEU A 112 -17.62 -12.71 -12.96
N LYS A 113 -18.91 -12.71 -13.31
CA LYS A 113 -19.95 -11.89 -12.68
C LYS A 113 -20.09 -12.13 -11.17
N LEU A 114 -20.00 -13.39 -10.72
CA LEU A 114 -20.09 -13.75 -9.29
C LEU A 114 -18.98 -13.10 -8.44
N ILE A 115 -17.80 -12.88 -9.02
CA ILE A 115 -16.68 -12.22 -8.32
C ILE A 115 -16.93 -10.72 -8.21
N GLN A 116 -17.62 -10.12 -9.19
CA GLN A 116 -17.97 -8.70 -9.15
C GLN A 116 -18.97 -8.40 -8.02
N GLU A 117 -19.95 -9.27 -7.79
CA GLU A 117 -21.01 -9.07 -6.78
C GLU A 117 -20.53 -9.26 -5.32
N ASN A 118 -19.44 -10.00 -5.08
CA ASN A 118 -19.01 -10.39 -3.72
C ASN A 118 -17.69 -9.73 -3.25
N HIS A 119 -16.98 -9.00 -4.10
CA HIS A 119 -15.62 -8.53 -3.79
C HIS A 119 -15.38 -7.02 -4.03
N PHE A 120 -16.37 -6.28 -4.51
CA PHE A 120 -16.33 -4.82 -4.67
C PHE A 120 -17.61 -4.19 -4.13
#